data_AF-A0A3M7A6T0-F1
#
_entry.id   AF-A0A3M7A6T0-F1
#
_cell.length_a   1.000
_cell.length_b   1.000
_cell.length_c   1.000
_cell.angle_alpha   90.00
_cell.angle_beta   90.00
_cell.angle_gamma   90.00
#
_symmetry.space_group_name_H-M   'P 1'
#
loop_
_entity.id
_entity.type
_entity.pdbx_description
1 polymer ?
#
loop_
_entity_poly.entity_id
_entity_poly.type
_entity_poly.pdbx_seq_one_letter_code
_entity_poly.pdbx_strand_id
1 'polypeptide(L)'
;MADEEVATKAPESDATEAQNVSGIPGDTKPDQGAESMGEHCTSDRPTPGGETPTGEITKFHDIEVYITKPADYPHSPCKLLLLLTGGTGIHSTNNQLQADKYATEGFLVVMPDQFAGDPAPSATTTATQGQADEQPSLIEQVKLGVAGIAKSFTIDMWLARHTPEKVLPLLNNVIASVKEEFADAVANGGGIYAVGYCFGAKYALMLGSDLHKDVAAGQRDPATEAEEGMAKQGPQIKCGAIAHATGVSKEDMANCQVPTCVVAVEDDPLFPDHVRNAGLEAMKTKGLDHQFKVYTDVPHGFAVMGSYEDQSIMTKQTEAYDQMLAWLKAH
;
A
#
# COMPACT_ATOMS: atom_id res chain seq x y z
N MET A 1 7.69 -46.15 -62.18
CA MET A 1 9.08 -45.67 -62.04
C MET A 1 9.13 -44.98 -60.69
N ALA A 2 9.51 -45.74 -59.68
CA ALA A 2 9.83 -45.26 -58.34
C ALA A 2 11.34 -45.02 -58.30
N ASP A 3 11.78 -44.03 -57.53
CA ASP A 3 13.12 -43.85 -56.92
C ASP A 3 12.85 -42.91 -55.72
N GLU A 4 12.96 -43.32 -54.44
CA GLU A 4 14.17 -43.55 -53.60
C GLU A 4 15.04 -42.30 -53.48
N GLU A 5 15.61 -41.83 -52.36
CA GLU A 5 15.74 -42.12 -50.92
C GLU A 5 16.19 -40.75 -50.30
N VAL A 6 16.16 -40.45 -49.00
CA VAL A 6 17.31 -40.62 -48.09
C VAL A 6 16.96 -39.91 -46.76
N ALA A 7 17.32 -40.55 -45.64
CA ALA A 7 17.16 -40.12 -44.26
C ALA A 7 18.19 -39.06 -43.80
N THR A 8 17.92 -38.35 -42.69
CA THR A 8 18.85 -37.98 -41.59
C THR A 8 18.13 -37.09 -40.56
N LYS A 9 17.87 -37.60 -39.35
CA LYS A 9 18.62 -37.38 -38.09
C LYS A 9 18.67 -35.91 -37.60
N ALA A 10 18.03 -35.68 -36.45
CA ALA A 10 18.17 -34.50 -35.61
C ALA A 10 19.57 -34.40 -34.98
N PRO A 11 20.01 -33.18 -34.64
CA PRO A 11 20.87 -32.96 -33.49
C PRO A 11 20.20 -32.09 -32.41
N GLU A 12 20.37 -32.53 -31.17
CA GLU A 12 20.22 -31.74 -29.95
C GLU A 12 21.18 -30.54 -30.01
N SER A 13 20.73 -29.39 -29.49
CA SER A 13 21.62 -28.26 -29.20
C SER A 13 21.25 -27.68 -27.85
N ASP A 14 21.99 -28.13 -26.83
CA ASP A 14 22.16 -27.42 -25.58
C ASP A 14 22.75 -26.02 -25.85
N ALA A 15 22.13 -25.00 -25.29
CA ALA A 15 22.72 -23.67 -25.17
C ALA A 15 22.67 -23.25 -23.69
N THR A 16 23.75 -23.58 -22.99
CA THR A 16 24.15 -23.05 -21.68
C THR A 16 24.21 -21.52 -21.70
N GLU A 17 23.43 -20.87 -20.83
CA GLU A 17 23.61 -19.47 -20.47
C GLU A 17 24.89 -19.31 -19.64
N ALA A 18 25.81 -18.47 -20.13
CA ALA A 18 27.01 -18.10 -19.41
C ALA A 18 26.69 -17.09 -18.30
N GLN A 19 26.81 -17.52 -17.04
CA GLN A 19 26.86 -16.64 -15.88
C GLN A 19 28.19 -15.88 -15.87
N ASN A 20 28.14 -14.55 -16.01
CA ASN A 20 29.27 -13.67 -15.73
C ASN A 20 29.45 -13.55 -14.22
N VAL A 21 30.41 -14.29 -13.66
CA VAL A 21 30.89 -14.12 -12.29
C VAL A 21 32.12 -13.21 -12.33
N SER A 22 31.97 -11.93 -11.98
CA SER A 22 33.13 -11.06 -11.72
C SER A 22 33.58 -11.24 -10.28
N GLY A 23 34.70 -11.93 -10.08
CA GLY A 23 35.35 -12.09 -8.78
C GLY A 23 36.14 -10.85 -8.37
N ILE A 24 35.55 -10.00 -7.53
CA ILE A 24 36.27 -9.07 -6.65
C ILE A 24 35.67 -9.22 -5.24
N PRO A 25 36.42 -9.65 -4.22
CA PRO A 25 35.93 -9.70 -2.84
C PRO A 25 35.88 -8.27 -2.27
N GLY A 26 34.69 -7.75 -1.99
CA GLY A 26 34.52 -6.51 -1.21
C GLY A 26 33.47 -5.50 -1.68
N ASP A 27 32.81 -5.71 -2.82
CA ASP A 27 31.86 -4.74 -3.39
C ASP A 27 30.46 -5.35 -3.65
N THR A 28 30.00 -6.23 -2.75
CA THR A 28 28.60 -6.64 -2.76
C THR A 28 27.75 -5.52 -2.18
N LYS A 29 27.09 -4.78 -3.07
CA LYS A 29 25.85 -4.07 -2.72
C LYS A 29 24.96 -5.03 -1.92
N PRO A 30 24.24 -4.58 -0.87
CA PRO A 30 23.25 -5.42 -0.21
C PRO A 30 22.29 -5.93 -1.30
N ASP A 31 22.23 -7.24 -1.47
CA ASP A 31 21.33 -7.88 -2.39
C ASP A 31 19.90 -7.64 -1.88
N GLN A 32 19.22 -6.65 -2.48
CA GLN A 32 17.80 -6.36 -2.25
C GLN A 32 16.92 -7.26 -3.13
N GLY A 33 17.40 -8.46 -3.48
CA GLY A 33 16.63 -9.47 -4.18
C GLY A 33 15.33 -9.85 -3.46
N ALA A 34 14.44 -10.51 -4.21
CA ALA A 34 13.02 -10.78 -3.94
C ALA A 34 12.59 -11.22 -2.53
N GLU A 35 13.52 -11.64 -1.67
CA GLU A 35 13.29 -11.94 -0.25
C GLU A 35 13.00 -10.68 0.61
N SER A 36 13.44 -9.49 0.17
CA SER A 36 13.17 -8.22 0.86
C SER A 36 11.76 -7.63 0.59
N MET A 37 11.04 -8.17 -0.40
CA MET A 37 9.74 -7.61 -0.83
C MET A 37 8.59 -7.89 0.14
N GLY A 38 8.62 -9.02 0.85
CA GLY A 38 7.56 -9.41 1.79
C GLY A 38 7.65 -8.71 3.15
N GLU A 39 8.85 -8.49 3.68
CA GLU A 39 9.05 -8.00 5.06
C GLU A 39 8.74 -6.51 5.20
N HIS A 40 9.04 -5.71 4.17
CA HIS A 40 8.79 -4.27 4.20
C HIS A 40 7.31 -3.88 4.08
N CYS A 41 6.43 -4.83 3.75
CA CYS A 41 4.99 -4.62 3.56
C CYS A 41 4.12 -5.11 4.72
N THR A 42 4.62 -6.07 5.51
CA THR A 42 3.82 -6.88 6.44
C THR A 42 4.34 -6.90 7.87
N SER A 43 5.52 -6.31 8.11
CA SER A 43 6.12 -6.25 9.44
C SER A 43 6.40 -4.82 9.84
N ASP A 44 6.09 -4.49 11.09
CA ASP A 44 6.46 -3.21 11.66
C ASP A 44 7.98 -3.09 11.75
N ARG A 45 8.49 -1.95 11.29
CA ARG A 45 9.87 -1.53 11.54
C ARG A 45 10.02 -1.12 13.01
N PRO A 46 11.24 -1.13 13.57
CA PRO A 46 11.47 -0.53 14.87
C PRO A 46 10.93 0.89 14.92
N THR A 47 10.13 1.19 15.93
CA THR A 47 9.54 2.52 16.12
C THR A 47 10.64 3.53 16.50
N PRO A 48 10.73 4.68 15.83
CA PRO A 48 11.67 5.73 16.21
C PRO A 48 11.44 6.18 17.67
N GLY A 49 12.44 5.94 18.52
CA GLY A 49 12.63 6.57 19.83
C GLY A 49 11.42 6.72 20.76
N GLY A 50 10.94 5.65 21.42
CA GLY A 50 10.15 5.71 22.66
C GLY A 50 8.81 6.48 22.61
N GLU A 51 8.39 6.94 21.43
CA GLU A 51 7.12 7.61 21.22
C GLU A 51 5.97 6.62 21.46
N THR A 52 4.88 7.13 22.02
CA THR A 52 3.67 6.34 22.29
C THR A 52 2.50 6.98 21.54
N PRO A 53 1.69 6.18 20.82
CA PRO A 53 0.44 6.63 20.23
C PRO A 53 -0.44 7.41 21.21
N THR A 54 -1.03 8.50 20.73
CA THR A 54 -1.82 9.47 21.51
C THR A 54 -3.31 9.42 21.21
N GLY A 55 -3.69 8.79 20.10
CA GLY A 55 -5.06 8.54 19.72
C GLY A 55 -5.70 7.37 20.45
N GLU A 56 -6.93 7.05 20.05
CA GLU A 56 -7.76 6.02 20.67
C GLU A 56 -8.27 5.02 19.62
N ILE A 57 -8.26 3.73 19.95
CA ILE A 57 -8.99 2.72 19.16
C ILE A 57 -10.42 2.65 19.68
N THR A 58 -11.38 2.94 18.80
CA THR A 58 -12.82 2.80 19.04
C THR A 58 -13.44 1.98 17.91
N LYS A 59 -14.78 1.93 17.80
CA LYS A 59 -15.49 1.17 16.76
C LYS A 59 -16.58 1.96 16.07
N PHE A 60 -16.67 1.80 14.76
CA PHE A 60 -17.80 2.20 13.92
C PHE A 60 -18.37 0.97 13.22
N HIS A 61 -19.64 0.64 13.47
CA HIS A 61 -20.28 -0.55 12.87
C HIS A 61 -19.46 -1.85 13.06
N ASP A 62 -18.97 -2.08 14.29
CA ASP A 62 -18.08 -3.18 14.67
C ASP A 62 -16.68 -3.19 14.03
N ILE A 63 -16.36 -2.19 13.20
CA ILE A 63 -15.05 -2.01 12.58
C ILE A 63 -14.20 -1.16 13.54
N GLU A 64 -13.03 -1.67 13.91
CA GLU A 64 -12.10 -0.90 14.71
C GLU A 64 -11.55 0.29 13.92
N VAL A 65 -11.46 1.44 14.58
CA VAL A 65 -10.93 2.68 14.01
C VAL A 65 -10.01 3.31 15.03
N TYR A 66 -8.80 3.66 14.62
CA TYR A 66 -7.92 4.51 15.41
C TYR A 66 -8.21 5.97 15.07
N ILE A 67 -8.49 6.78 16.09
CA ILE A 67 -8.83 8.19 15.93
C ILE A 67 -7.83 9.03 16.70
N THR A 68 -7.25 10.02 16.02
CA THR A 68 -6.35 11.00 16.62
C THR A 68 -6.71 12.39 16.13
N LYS A 69 -6.60 13.38 17.01
CA LYS A 69 -7.22 14.70 16.86
C LYS A 69 -6.16 15.79 17.10
N PRO A 70 -6.23 16.93 16.41
CA PRO A 70 -5.41 18.09 16.76
C PRO A 70 -5.71 18.53 18.19
N ALA A 71 -4.70 19.03 18.91
CA ALA A 71 -4.81 19.37 20.33
C ALA A 71 -5.93 20.38 20.66
N ASP A 72 -6.27 21.27 19.72
CA ASP A 72 -7.29 22.31 19.90
C ASP A 72 -8.67 21.93 19.30
N TYR A 73 -8.85 20.69 18.85
CA TYR A 73 -10.17 20.21 18.40
C TYR A 73 -11.11 20.00 19.61
N PRO A 74 -12.41 20.35 19.54
CA PRO A 74 -13.14 20.92 18.41
C PRO A 74 -13.19 22.47 18.39
N HIS A 75 -12.36 23.16 19.18
CA HIS A 75 -12.39 24.63 19.28
C HIS A 75 -11.83 25.34 18.04
N SER A 76 -10.84 24.74 17.37
CA SER A 76 -10.30 25.22 16.09
C SER A 76 -10.73 24.32 14.93
N PRO A 77 -11.11 24.91 13.76
CA PRO A 77 -11.40 24.15 12.55
C PRO A 77 -10.23 23.27 12.14
N CYS A 78 -10.51 22.04 11.72
CA CYS A 78 -9.53 21.11 11.18
C CYS A 78 -10.04 20.47 9.88
N LYS A 79 -9.14 19.82 9.14
CA LYS A 79 -9.50 18.98 8.00
C LYS A 79 -9.65 17.54 8.47
N LEU A 80 -10.55 16.77 7.87
CA LEU A 80 -10.68 15.35 8.17
C LEU A 80 -9.86 14.50 7.19
N LEU A 81 -9.04 13.59 7.71
CA LEU A 81 -8.15 12.71 6.94
C LEU A 81 -8.45 11.23 7.24
N LEU A 82 -8.71 10.45 6.20
CA LEU A 82 -8.76 9.00 6.26
C LEU A 82 -7.36 8.43 6.00
N LEU A 83 -6.78 7.70 6.96
CA LEU A 83 -5.49 7.03 6.78
C LEU A 83 -5.72 5.54 6.50
N LEU A 84 -5.39 5.09 5.30
CA LEU A 84 -5.53 3.70 4.87
C LEU A 84 -4.18 3.00 4.92
N THR A 85 -4.10 1.96 5.74
CA THR A 85 -2.83 1.30 6.12
C THR A 85 -2.34 0.32 5.05
N GLY A 86 -1.05 -0.05 5.15
CA GLY A 86 -0.51 -1.23 4.47
C GLY A 86 -0.88 -2.52 5.20
N GLY A 87 -0.19 -3.62 4.90
CA GLY A 87 -0.52 -4.94 5.45
C GLY A 87 -0.45 -5.05 6.99
N THR A 88 0.30 -4.16 7.66
CA THR A 88 0.46 -4.20 9.13
C THR A 88 -0.81 -3.79 9.91
N GLY A 89 -1.73 -3.06 9.28
CA GLY A 89 -3.02 -2.70 9.90
C GLY A 89 -2.94 -1.69 11.03
N ILE A 90 -4.08 -1.47 11.70
CA ILE A 90 -4.26 -0.38 12.67
C ILE A 90 -3.54 -0.59 14.01
N HIS A 91 -3.21 -1.84 14.35
CA HIS A 91 -2.52 -2.20 15.60
C HIS A 91 -1.00 -1.99 15.50
N SER A 92 -0.51 -1.61 14.31
CA SER A 92 0.86 -1.16 14.11
C SER A 92 1.10 0.14 14.87
N THR A 93 2.09 0.14 15.76
CA THR A 93 2.50 1.36 16.49
C THR A 93 2.97 2.43 15.52
N ASN A 94 3.66 2.04 14.43
CA ASN A 94 4.14 2.99 13.43
C ASN A 94 3.00 3.63 12.64
N ASN A 95 1.95 2.88 12.28
CA ASN A 95 0.78 3.46 11.61
C ASN A 95 0.02 4.42 12.54
N GLN A 96 -0.09 4.08 13.83
CA GLN A 96 -0.73 4.97 14.82
C GLN A 96 0.07 6.27 15.02
N LEU A 97 1.40 6.20 15.15
CA LEU A 97 2.25 7.39 15.24
C LEU A 97 2.28 8.19 13.92
N GLN A 98 2.18 7.52 12.77
CA GLN A 98 2.03 8.17 11.48
C GLN A 98 0.71 8.95 11.40
N ALA A 99 -0.38 8.41 11.95
CA ALA A 99 -1.66 9.13 12.08
C ALA A 99 -1.51 10.33 13.02
N ASP A 100 -0.84 10.16 14.16
CA ASP A 100 -0.63 11.24 15.14
C ASP A 100 0.17 12.39 14.55
N LYS A 101 1.18 12.09 13.72
CA LYS A 101 1.92 13.10 12.96
C LYS A 101 0.99 13.98 12.12
N TYR A 102 0.08 13.39 11.35
CA TYR A 102 -0.91 14.18 10.60
C TYR A 102 -1.83 14.98 11.53
N ALA A 103 -2.18 14.45 12.71
CA ALA A 103 -2.97 15.21 13.68
C ALA A 103 -2.25 16.43 14.26
N THR A 104 -0.95 16.33 14.52
CA THR A 104 -0.13 17.50 14.91
C THR A 104 -0.10 18.59 13.84
N GLU A 105 -0.37 18.23 12.58
CA GLU A 105 -0.39 19.13 11.44
C GLU A 105 -1.79 19.69 11.10
N GLY A 106 -2.77 19.49 11.99
CA GLY A 106 -4.11 20.08 11.88
C GLY A 106 -5.17 19.20 11.22
N PHE A 107 -4.94 17.89 11.15
CA PHE A 107 -5.92 16.93 10.64
C PHE A 107 -6.61 16.15 11.77
N LEU A 108 -7.94 16.03 11.75
CA LEU A 108 -8.60 14.95 12.47
C LEU A 108 -8.42 13.68 11.65
N VAL A 109 -7.68 12.71 12.17
CA VAL A 109 -7.34 11.49 11.45
C VAL A 109 -8.20 10.33 11.93
N VAL A 110 -8.83 9.64 10.98
CA VAL A 110 -9.53 8.38 11.20
C VAL A 110 -8.82 7.30 10.40
N MET A 111 -8.34 6.26 11.08
CA MET A 111 -7.61 5.14 10.48
C MET A 111 -8.40 3.85 10.69
N PRO A 112 -9.17 3.37 9.71
CA PRO A 112 -9.99 2.19 9.86
C PRO A 112 -9.22 0.88 9.72
N ASP A 113 -9.69 -0.14 10.43
CA ASP A 113 -9.32 -1.53 10.16
C ASP A 113 -10.04 -2.04 8.91
N GLN A 114 -9.47 -1.69 7.78
CA GLN A 114 -9.89 -2.14 6.45
C GLN A 114 -9.70 -3.66 6.21
N PHE A 115 -9.21 -4.40 7.21
CA PHE A 115 -8.98 -5.84 7.15
C PHE A 115 -9.91 -6.64 8.07
N ALA A 116 -10.77 -5.98 8.87
CA ALA A 116 -11.69 -6.64 9.80
C ALA A 116 -11.00 -7.65 10.73
N GLY A 117 -9.89 -7.25 11.33
CA GLY A 117 -9.10 -8.03 12.29
C GLY A 117 -8.13 -9.02 11.66
N ASP A 118 -7.92 -8.95 10.33
CA ASP A 118 -7.13 -9.91 9.57
C ASP A 118 -5.94 -9.25 8.84
N PRO A 119 -4.98 -8.61 9.56
CA PRO A 119 -3.81 -7.99 8.95
C PRO A 119 -2.92 -9.03 8.24
N ALA A 120 -1.99 -8.55 7.42
CA ALA A 120 -1.08 -9.41 6.68
C ALA A 120 -0.21 -10.24 7.66
N PRO A 121 0.05 -11.53 7.35
CA PRO A 121 0.92 -12.35 8.17
C PRO A 121 2.33 -11.74 8.26
N SER A 122 2.86 -11.57 9.47
CA SER A 122 4.21 -11.06 9.71
C SER A 122 5.16 -12.21 10.07
N ALA A 123 6.48 -11.98 9.99
CA ALA A 123 7.48 -12.97 10.39
C ALA A 123 7.31 -13.46 11.85
N THR A 124 6.72 -12.63 12.71
CA THR A 124 6.48 -12.91 14.13
C THR A 124 5.25 -13.79 14.37
N THR A 125 4.23 -13.73 13.50
CA THR A 125 3.00 -14.54 13.65
C THR A 125 3.23 -16.01 13.30
N THR A 126 4.25 -16.32 12.50
CA THR A 126 4.64 -17.70 12.17
C THR A 126 5.51 -18.35 13.26
N ALA A 127 6.15 -17.55 14.13
CA ALA A 127 7.04 -18.03 15.19
C ALA A 127 6.31 -18.48 16.47
N THR A 128 5.01 -18.20 16.62
CA THR A 128 4.22 -18.68 17.77
C THR A 128 3.73 -20.13 17.62
N GLN A 129 4.16 -20.85 16.59
CA GLN A 129 4.09 -22.31 16.50
C GLN A 129 5.49 -22.95 16.40
N GLY A 130 6.27 -22.90 17.48
CA GLY A 130 7.49 -23.71 17.58
C GLY A 130 8.48 -23.21 18.62
N GLN A 131 8.63 -23.96 19.70
CA GLN A 131 9.63 -23.71 20.75
C GLN A 131 11.08 -23.93 20.27
N ALA A 132 11.91 -22.93 20.60
CA ALA A 132 13.27 -22.94 21.16
C ALA A 132 14.45 -23.69 20.50
N ASP A 133 15.54 -22.91 20.38
CA ASP A 133 16.98 -23.21 20.49
C ASP A 133 17.63 -24.31 19.63
N GLU A 134 18.46 -23.92 18.67
CA GLU A 134 19.91 -24.23 18.60
C GLU A 134 20.53 -23.69 17.28
N GLN A 135 21.85 -23.48 17.26
CA GLN A 135 22.64 -22.85 16.18
C GLN A 135 22.43 -23.49 14.79
N PRO A 136 22.43 -22.70 13.69
CA PRO A 136 21.90 -23.17 12.43
C PRO A 136 22.85 -24.11 11.69
N SER A 137 22.30 -25.23 11.19
CA SER A 137 23.01 -26.21 10.37
C SER A 137 22.62 -26.09 8.89
N LEU A 138 23.40 -26.68 7.98
CA LEU A 138 23.23 -26.63 6.52
C LEU A 138 21.82 -27.03 6.00
N ILE A 139 21.02 -27.76 6.79
CA ILE A 139 19.62 -28.09 6.44
C ILE A 139 18.71 -26.85 6.52
N GLU A 140 19.09 -25.86 7.33
CA GLU A 140 18.33 -24.65 7.56
C GLU A 140 18.43 -23.66 6.39
N GLN A 141 19.54 -23.64 5.64
CA GLN A 141 19.65 -22.86 4.40
C GLN A 141 18.69 -23.37 3.30
N VAL A 142 18.52 -24.70 3.22
CA VAL A 142 17.53 -25.30 2.30
C VAL A 142 16.10 -25.02 2.78
N LYS A 143 15.85 -25.01 4.10
CA LYS A 143 14.56 -24.59 4.67
C LYS A 143 14.29 -23.10 4.51
N LEU A 144 15.29 -22.23 4.56
CA LEU A 144 15.16 -20.79 4.32
C LEU A 144 14.68 -20.52 2.89
N GLY A 145 15.25 -21.21 1.89
CA GLY A 145 14.78 -21.13 0.51
C GLY A 145 13.33 -21.61 0.32
N VAL A 146 12.89 -22.61 1.09
CA VAL A 146 11.48 -23.05 1.12
C VAL A 146 10.59 -22.08 1.90
N ALA A 147 11.09 -21.43 2.95
CA ALA A 147 10.37 -20.45 3.76
C ALA A 147 10.11 -19.14 2.99
N GLY A 148 11.06 -18.69 2.16
CA GLY A 148 10.84 -17.56 1.25
C GLY A 148 9.70 -17.82 0.26
N ILE A 149 9.65 -19.03 -0.31
CA ILE A 149 8.54 -19.48 -1.17
C ILE A 149 7.23 -19.54 -0.36
N ALA A 150 7.20 -20.13 0.83
CA ALA A 150 5.96 -20.15 1.63
C ALA A 150 5.45 -18.75 2.02
N LYS A 151 6.35 -17.78 2.31
CA LYS A 151 6.01 -16.41 2.71
C LYS A 151 5.35 -15.60 1.58
N SER A 152 5.91 -15.61 0.38
CA SER A 152 5.30 -14.90 -0.77
C SER A 152 3.90 -15.46 -1.08
N PHE A 153 3.72 -16.78 -1.00
CA PHE A 153 2.42 -17.41 -1.16
C PHE A 153 1.41 -16.97 -0.06
N THR A 154 1.84 -16.74 1.18
CA THR A 154 0.93 -16.26 2.24
C THR A 154 0.46 -14.81 2.04
N ILE A 155 1.33 -13.94 1.51
CA ILE A 155 0.97 -12.55 1.21
C ILE A 155 0.04 -12.50 0.00
N ASP A 156 0.32 -13.28 -1.05
CA ASP A 156 -0.55 -13.39 -2.22
C ASP A 156 -1.94 -13.93 -1.83
N MET A 157 -2.01 -14.93 -0.96
CA MET A 157 -3.27 -15.41 -0.40
C MET A 157 -3.99 -14.34 0.43
N TRP A 158 -3.25 -13.55 1.21
CA TRP A 158 -3.81 -12.44 1.98
C TRP A 158 -4.40 -11.35 1.06
N LEU A 159 -3.68 -10.98 0.01
CA LEU A 159 -4.16 -10.04 -1.02
C LEU A 159 -5.40 -10.60 -1.73
N ALA A 160 -5.38 -11.89 -2.10
CA ALA A 160 -6.48 -12.54 -2.80
C ALA A 160 -7.78 -12.61 -1.98
N ARG A 161 -7.70 -12.60 -0.64
CA ARG A 161 -8.89 -12.58 0.21
C ARG A 161 -9.33 -11.17 0.64
N HIS A 162 -8.51 -10.14 0.45
CA HIS A 162 -8.83 -8.73 0.75
C HIS A 162 -9.16 -7.95 -0.52
N THR A 163 -10.27 -8.35 -1.14
CA THR A 163 -10.74 -7.80 -2.41
C THR A 163 -11.59 -6.54 -2.22
N PRO A 164 -11.83 -5.75 -3.28
CA PRO A 164 -12.72 -4.58 -3.22
C PRO A 164 -14.11 -4.88 -2.65
N GLU A 165 -14.64 -6.06 -2.95
CA GLU A 165 -15.94 -6.55 -2.47
C GLU A 165 -16.01 -6.70 -0.95
N LYS A 166 -14.88 -6.94 -0.30
CA LYS A 166 -14.81 -7.00 1.17
C LYS A 166 -14.45 -5.65 1.78
N VAL A 167 -13.49 -4.95 1.19
CA VAL A 167 -12.90 -3.75 1.81
C VAL A 167 -13.78 -2.51 1.61
N LEU A 168 -14.35 -2.30 0.42
CA LEU A 168 -15.16 -1.10 0.16
C LEU A 168 -16.39 -0.98 1.06
N PRO A 169 -17.15 -2.06 1.36
CA PRO A 169 -18.24 -1.98 2.34
C PRO A 169 -17.78 -1.52 3.73
N LEU A 170 -16.63 -2.01 4.20
CA LEU A 170 -16.07 -1.60 5.50
C LEU A 170 -15.74 -0.11 5.50
N LEU A 171 -15.02 0.35 4.47
CA LEU A 171 -14.64 1.76 4.33
C LEU A 171 -15.86 2.67 4.20
N ASN A 172 -16.89 2.26 3.45
CA ASN A 172 -18.11 3.04 3.31
C ASN A 172 -18.89 3.18 4.63
N ASN A 173 -18.96 2.12 5.44
CA ASN A 173 -19.58 2.17 6.77
C ASN A 173 -18.82 3.14 7.71
N VAL A 174 -17.50 3.11 7.67
CA VAL A 174 -16.66 4.07 8.41
C VAL A 174 -16.89 5.49 7.90
N ILE A 175 -16.86 5.72 6.58
CA ILE A 175 -17.08 7.05 5.98
C ILE A 175 -18.47 7.59 6.34
N ALA A 176 -19.50 6.75 6.35
CA ALA A 176 -20.84 7.15 6.79
C ALA A 176 -20.83 7.62 8.25
N SER A 177 -20.21 6.83 9.14
CA SER A 177 -20.08 7.17 10.57
C SER A 177 -19.29 8.46 10.78
N VAL A 178 -18.20 8.64 10.04
CA VAL A 178 -17.34 9.82 10.08
C VAL A 178 -18.07 11.08 9.63
N LYS A 179 -18.90 10.99 8.58
CA LYS A 179 -19.71 12.12 8.11
C LYS A 179 -20.76 12.56 9.13
N GLU A 180 -21.18 11.67 10.02
CA GLU A 180 -22.12 11.98 11.10
C GLU A 180 -21.40 12.49 12.34
N GLU A 181 -20.40 11.75 12.84
CA GLU A 181 -19.70 12.06 14.09
C GLU A 181 -18.79 13.29 13.99
N PHE A 182 -18.15 13.48 12.85
CA PHE A 182 -17.19 14.57 12.60
C PHE A 182 -17.67 15.49 11.48
N ALA A 183 -18.99 15.73 11.42
CA ALA A 183 -19.63 16.59 10.42
C ALA A 183 -19.01 17.99 10.36
N ASP A 184 -18.56 18.52 11.51
CA ASP A 184 -17.88 19.80 11.63
C ASP A 184 -16.51 19.80 10.91
N ALA A 185 -15.68 18.77 11.13
CA ALA A 185 -14.39 18.64 10.46
C ALA A 185 -14.54 18.43 8.95
N VAL A 186 -15.53 17.63 8.53
CA VAL A 186 -15.85 17.44 7.10
C VAL A 186 -16.31 18.75 6.46
N ALA A 187 -17.22 19.49 7.11
CA ALA A 187 -17.71 20.76 6.59
C ALA A 187 -16.62 21.83 6.53
N ASN A 188 -15.83 21.98 7.60
CA ASN A 188 -14.77 22.97 7.70
C ASN A 188 -13.61 22.69 6.73
N GLY A 189 -13.24 21.41 6.54
CA GLY A 189 -12.24 20.99 5.56
C GLY A 189 -12.73 20.96 4.11
N GLY A 190 -14.05 21.14 3.90
CA GLY A 190 -14.68 21.05 2.58
C GLY A 190 -14.72 19.63 2.00
N GLY A 191 -14.62 18.60 2.85
CA GLY A 191 -14.65 17.19 2.48
C GLY A 191 -13.72 16.32 3.30
N ILE A 192 -13.60 15.06 2.87
CA ILE A 192 -12.71 14.05 3.45
C ILE A 192 -11.45 13.97 2.59
N TYR A 193 -10.28 14.02 3.21
CA TYR A 193 -9.00 13.76 2.56
C TYR A 193 -8.63 12.29 2.78
N ALA A 194 -7.79 11.71 1.92
CA ALA A 194 -7.25 10.38 2.21
C ALA A 194 -5.75 10.29 1.95
N VAL A 195 -5.07 9.55 2.80
CA VAL A 195 -3.74 9.01 2.55
C VAL A 195 -3.80 7.49 2.49
N GLY A 196 -3.09 6.89 1.55
CA GLY A 196 -3.04 5.43 1.40
C GLY A 196 -1.61 4.93 1.22
N TYR A 197 -1.23 3.96 2.04
CA TYR A 197 0.11 3.34 2.01
C TYR A 197 0.01 1.88 1.56
N CYS A 198 0.87 1.44 0.64
CA CYS A 198 0.91 0.05 0.20
C CYS A 198 -0.47 -0.41 -0.30
N PHE A 199 -1.09 -1.39 0.36
CA PHE A 199 -2.45 -1.84 0.09
C PHE A 199 -3.49 -0.70 0.14
N GLY A 200 -3.40 0.19 1.13
CA GLY A 200 -4.34 1.30 1.32
C GLY A 200 -4.33 2.32 0.17
N ALA A 201 -3.25 2.39 -0.61
CA ALA A 201 -3.15 3.29 -1.77
C ALA A 201 -4.22 2.99 -2.83
N LYS A 202 -4.49 1.72 -3.11
CA LYS A 202 -5.54 1.31 -4.05
C LYS A 202 -6.89 1.87 -3.62
N TYR A 203 -7.22 1.71 -2.34
CA TYR A 203 -8.51 2.12 -1.82
C TYR A 203 -8.66 3.64 -1.72
N ALA A 204 -7.57 4.38 -1.48
CA ALA A 204 -7.59 5.83 -1.59
C ALA A 204 -7.93 6.29 -3.02
N LEU A 205 -7.36 5.66 -4.05
CA LEU A 205 -7.70 5.92 -5.46
C LEU A 205 -9.17 5.56 -5.78
N MET A 206 -9.63 4.39 -5.32
CA MET A 206 -11.00 3.94 -5.54
C MET A 206 -12.03 4.87 -4.88
N LEU A 207 -11.78 5.31 -3.65
CA LEU A 207 -12.63 6.29 -2.97
C LEU A 207 -12.60 7.67 -3.65
N GLY A 208 -11.52 7.99 -4.36
CA GLY A 208 -11.39 9.18 -5.20
C GLY A 208 -12.01 9.07 -6.59
N SER A 209 -12.59 7.92 -6.94
CA SER A 209 -13.10 7.62 -8.29
C SER A 209 -14.62 7.74 -8.39
N ASP A 210 -15.13 7.89 -9.62
CA ASP A 210 -16.55 7.73 -9.95
C ASP A 210 -16.85 6.25 -10.24
N LEU A 211 -17.05 5.49 -9.17
CA LEU A 211 -17.26 4.04 -9.22
C LEU A 211 -18.71 3.71 -9.58
N HIS A 212 -18.94 2.59 -10.27
CA HIS A 212 -20.30 2.05 -10.35
C HIS A 212 -20.82 1.73 -8.95
N LYS A 213 -22.11 2.01 -8.68
CA LYS A 213 -22.69 1.91 -7.33
C LYS A 213 -22.58 0.50 -6.74
N ASP A 214 -22.66 -0.52 -7.57
CA ASP A 214 -22.51 -1.92 -7.18
C ASP A 214 -21.05 -2.27 -6.83
N VAL A 215 -20.06 -1.77 -7.57
CA VAL A 215 -18.64 -1.86 -7.20
C VAL A 215 -18.38 -1.13 -5.89
N ALA A 216 -18.88 0.10 -5.76
CA ALA A 216 -18.74 0.88 -4.53
C ALA A 216 -19.39 0.14 -3.33
N ALA A 217 -20.52 -0.54 -3.55
CA ALA A 217 -21.19 -1.35 -2.53
C ALA A 217 -20.55 -2.74 -2.32
N GLY A 218 -19.45 -3.06 -3.00
CA GLY A 218 -18.76 -4.35 -2.91
C GLY A 218 -19.53 -5.54 -3.49
N GLN A 219 -20.44 -5.29 -4.43
CA GLN A 219 -21.33 -6.30 -5.02
C GLN A 219 -20.80 -6.87 -6.35
N ARG A 220 -19.76 -6.26 -6.92
CA ARG A 220 -19.12 -6.68 -8.17
C ARG A 220 -17.63 -6.34 -8.18
N ASP A 221 -16.84 -7.23 -8.77
CA ASP A 221 -15.41 -7.00 -9.06
C ASP A 221 -15.25 -5.80 -10.01
N PRO A 222 -14.44 -4.77 -9.67
CA PRO A 222 -14.18 -3.64 -10.57
C PRO A 222 -13.61 -4.04 -11.95
N ALA A 223 -12.99 -5.21 -12.08
CA ALA A 223 -12.48 -5.72 -13.36
C ALA A 223 -13.57 -6.31 -14.27
N THR A 224 -14.76 -6.60 -13.73
CA THR A 224 -15.89 -7.09 -14.54
C THR A 224 -16.52 -5.92 -15.29
N GLU A 225 -16.84 -6.09 -16.58
CA GLU A 225 -17.52 -5.06 -17.37
C GLU A 225 -18.86 -4.66 -16.72
N ALA A 226 -19.12 -3.36 -16.64
CA ALA A 226 -20.40 -2.85 -16.18
C ALA A 226 -21.43 -2.90 -17.30
N GLU A 227 -22.69 -3.19 -16.97
CA GLU A 227 -23.78 -3.06 -17.93
C GLU A 227 -23.99 -1.59 -18.33
N GLU A 228 -24.46 -1.38 -19.56
CA GLU A 228 -24.71 -0.03 -20.06
C GLU A 228 -25.80 0.67 -19.23
N GLY A 229 -25.55 1.91 -18.84
CA GLY A 229 -26.48 2.72 -18.04
C GLY A 229 -26.44 2.47 -16.53
N MET A 230 -25.53 1.62 -16.02
CA MET A 230 -25.37 1.44 -14.57
C MET A 230 -24.98 2.74 -13.87
N ALA A 231 -25.72 3.08 -12.81
CA ALA A 231 -25.51 4.29 -12.03
C ALA A 231 -24.13 4.28 -11.35
N LYS A 232 -23.50 5.45 -11.32
CA LYS A 232 -22.25 5.68 -10.61
C LYS A 232 -22.46 6.45 -9.31
N GLN A 233 -21.50 6.27 -8.41
CA GLN A 233 -21.31 7.00 -7.18
C GLN A 233 -20.05 7.83 -7.33
N GLY A 234 -20.20 9.14 -7.19
CA GLY A 234 -19.06 10.05 -7.25
C GLY A 234 -18.07 9.85 -6.09
N PRO A 235 -16.93 10.55 -6.15
CA PRO A 235 -15.87 10.42 -5.16
C PRO A 235 -16.37 10.62 -3.72
N GLN A 236 -15.85 9.79 -2.81
CA GLN A 236 -16.09 9.89 -1.37
C GLN A 236 -15.07 10.77 -0.65
N ILE A 237 -13.94 11.03 -1.30
CA ILE A 237 -12.89 11.93 -0.82
C ILE A 237 -12.77 13.15 -1.75
N LYS A 238 -12.16 14.22 -1.26
CA LYS A 238 -11.91 15.48 -1.97
C LYS A 238 -10.50 15.52 -2.57
N CYS A 239 -9.53 14.91 -1.91
CA CYS A 239 -8.11 14.91 -2.29
C CYS A 239 -7.42 13.67 -1.72
N GLY A 240 -6.51 13.10 -2.49
CA GLY A 240 -5.75 11.88 -2.15
C GLY A 240 -4.24 12.10 -2.15
N ALA A 241 -3.53 11.33 -1.32
CA ALA A 241 -2.10 11.13 -1.46
C ALA A 241 -1.77 9.65 -1.23
N ILE A 242 -1.02 9.04 -2.13
CA ILE A 242 -0.68 7.61 -2.06
C ILE A 242 0.82 7.40 -2.05
N ALA A 243 1.27 6.38 -1.34
CA ALA A 243 2.67 5.98 -1.30
C ALA A 243 2.82 4.49 -1.59
N HIS A 244 3.81 4.17 -2.43
CA HIS A 244 4.28 2.82 -2.76
C HIS A 244 3.12 1.83 -2.92
N ALA A 245 2.26 2.09 -3.91
CA ALA A 245 0.97 1.41 -3.99
C ALA A 245 1.12 -0.12 -4.20
N THR A 246 0.12 -0.90 -3.83
CA THR A 246 0.07 -2.34 -4.12
C THR A 246 -1.27 -2.72 -4.72
N GLY A 247 -1.25 -3.53 -5.78
CA GLY A 247 -2.47 -4.06 -6.40
C GLY A 247 -3.29 -3.03 -7.17
N VAL A 248 -2.68 -1.90 -7.53
CA VAL A 248 -3.28 -0.84 -8.35
C VAL A 248 -3.23 -1.22 -9.82
N SER A 249 -4.36 -1.08 -10.51
CA SER A 249 -4.48 -1.22 -11.97
C SER A 249 -4.35 0.14 -12.68
N LYS A 250 -4.26 0.12 -14.01
CA LYS A 250 -4.26 1.37 -14.81
C LYS A 250 -5.59 2.10 -14.65
N GLU A 251 -6.66 1.33 -14.58
CA GLU A 251 -8.04 1.77 -14.44
C GLU A 251 -8.27 2.43 -13.09
N ASP A 252 -7.70 1.91 -11.99
CA ASP A 252 -7.81 2.51 -10.65
C ASP A 252 -7.27 3.96 -10.65
N MET A 253 -6.11 4.18 -11.27
CA MET A 253 -5.54 5.53 -11.40
C MET A 253 -6.31 6.39 -12.39
N ALA A 254 -6.66 5.83 -13.55
CA ALA A 254 -7.37 6.56 -14.59
C ALA A 254 -8.77 6.99 -14.12
N ASN A 255 -9.45 6.19 -13.31
CA ASN A 255 -10.81 6.49 -12.82
C ASN A 255 -10.85 7.50 -11.68
N CYS A 256 -9.71 7.78 -11.03
CA CYS A 256 -9.62 8.83 -10.02
C CYS A 256 -10.07 10.18 -10.59
N GLN A 257 -10.92 10.88 -9.86
CA GLN A 257 -11.50 12.18 -10.22
C GLN A 257 -11.07 13.31 -9.27
N VAL A 258 -10.16 13.03 -8.33
CA VAL A 258 -9.74 13.99 -7.28
C VAL A 258 -8.25 14.29 -7.37
N PRO A 259 -7.81 15.50 -6.97
CA PRO A 259 -6.40 15.84 -6.92
C PRO A 259 -5.60 14.79 -6.15
N THR A 260 -4.54 14.26 -6.76
CA THR A 260 -3.80 13.11 -6.21
C THR A 260 -2.28 13.32 -6.22
N CYS A 261 -1.65 13.14 -5.06
CA CYS A 261 -0.19 13.02 -4.94
C CYS A 261 0.24 11.56 -4.95
N VAL A 262 1.33 11.26 -5.68
CA VAL A 262 1.87 9.90 -5.84
C VAL A 262 3.34 9.87 -5.42
N VAL A 263 3.63 9.15 -4.34
CA VAL A 263 4.99 8.77 -3.92
C VAL A 263 5.24 7.35 -4.41
N ALA A 264 6.13 7.18 -5.37
CA ALA A 264 6.47 5.88 -5.95
C ALA A 264 7.92 5.48 -5.62
N VAL A 265 8.19 4.18 -5.70
CA VAL A 265 9.53 3.60 -5.54
C VAL A 265 10.04 3.17 -6.91
N GLU A 266 11.34 3.35 -7.15
CA GLU A 266 12.03 2.89 -8.36
C GLU A 266 12.01 1.36 -8.43
N ASP A 267 11.78 0.80 -9.62
CA ASP A 267 11.78 -0.63 -9.89
C ASP A 267 10.88 -1.47 -8.95
N ASP A 268 9.79 -0.86 -8.45
CA ASP A 268 8.86 -1.50 -7.53
C ASP A 268 7.93 -2.51 -8.24
N PRO A 269 8.07 -3.82 -7.98
CA PRO A 269 7.24 -4.82 -8.64
C PRO A 269 5.76 -4.77 -8.20
N LEU A 270 5.46 -4.16 -7.05
CA LEU A 270 4.08 -4.02 -6.55
C LEU A 270 3.36 -2.81 -7.14
N PHE A 271 4.10 -1.85 -7.68
CA PHE A 271 3.58 -0.73 -8.47
C PHE A 271 4.37 -0.49 -9.76
N PRO A 272 4.23 -1.39 -10.76
CA PRO A 272 5.07 -1.35 -11.94
C PRO A 272 4.94 -0.05 -12.75
N ASP A 273 6.07 0.37 -13.33
CA ASP A 273 6.19 1.57 -14.17
C ASP A 273 5.12 1.69 -15.26
N HIS A 274 4.80 0.59 -15.94
CA HIS A 274 3.82 0.59 -17.01
C HIS A 274 2.38 0.85 -16.51
N VAL A 275 2.07 0.53 -15.26
CA VAL A 275 0.79 0.87 -14.61
C VAL A 275 0.82 2.34 -14.20
N ARG A 276 1.83 2.73 -13.43
CA ARG A 276 2.01 4.09 -12.92
C ARG A 276 2.00 5.13 -14.04
N ASN A 277 2.81 4.94 -15.06
CA ASN A 277 2.98 5.90 -16.16
C ASN A 277 1.69 6.02 -17.00
N ALA A 278 0.97 4.91 -17.23
CA ALA A 278 -0.32 4.96 -17.92
C ALA A 278 -1.39 5.70 -17.09
N GLY A 279 -1.42 5.47 -15.78
CA GLY A 279 -2.32 6.17 -14.86
C GLY A 279 -2.04 7.67 -14.79
N LEU A 280 -0.76 8.07 -14.67
CA LEU A 280 -0.36 9.48 -14.66
C LEU A 280 -0.71 10.19 -15.99
N GLU A 281 -0.49 9.54 -17.13
CA GLU A 281 -0.88 10.11 -18.42
C GLU A 281 -2.41 10.25 -18.54
N ALA A 282 -3.19 9.33 -17.98
CA ALA A 282 -4.64 9.45 -17.92
C ALA A 282 -5.10 10.62 -17.03
N MET A 283 -4.50 10.80 -15.85
CA MET A 283 -4.75 11.95 -14.96
C MET A 283 -4.44 13.27 -15.67
N LYS A 284 -3.28 13.35 -16.31
CA LYS A 284 -2.85 14.50 -17.11
C LYS A 284 -3.80 14.80 -18.28
N THR A 285 -4.19 13.78 -19.04
CA THR A 285 -5.12 13.93 -20.17
C THR A 285 -6.48 14.48 -19.74
N LYS A 286 -6.93 14.11 -18.54
CA LYS A 286 -8.18 14.62 -17.94
C LYS A 286 -8.03 16.02 -17.33
N GLY A 287 -6.82 16.58 -17.27
CA GLY A 287 -6.55 17.83 -16.58
C GLY A 287 -6.72 17.73 -15.05
N LEU A 288 -6.58 16.52 -14.50
CA LEU A 288 -6.64 16.31 -13.06
C LEU A 288 -5.36 16.84 -12.41
N ASP A 289 -5.48 17.64 -11.35
CA ASP A 289 -4.31 18.12 -10.62
C ASP A 289 -3.60 16.94 -9.96
N HIS A 290 -2.29 16.81 -10.17
CA HIS A 290 -1.52 15.71 -9.63
C HIS A 290 -0.06 16.10 -9.40
N GLN A 291 0.52 15.50 -8.38
CA GLN A 291 1.96 15.54 -8.11
C GLN A 291 2.47 14.12 -8.10
N PHE A 292 3.68 13.88 -8.62
CA PHE A 292 4.33 12.59 -8.47
C PHE A 292 5.83 12.73 -8.27
N LYS A 293 6.43 11.78 -7.54
CA LYS A 293 7.88 11.61 -7.41
C LYS A 293 8.21 10.12 -7.28
N VAL A 294 9.27 9.71 -7.97
CA VAL A 294 9.87 8.38 -7.83
C VAL A 294 11.09 8.52 -6.92
N TYR A 295 11.15 7.70 -5.88
CA TYR A 295 12.26 7.63 -4.94
C TYR A 295 13.12 6.40 -5.26
N THR A 296 14.42 6.63 -5.47
CA THR A 296 15.42 5.59 -5.74
C THR A 296 16.01 5.07 -4.43
N ASP A 297 16.67 3.91 -4.46
CA ASP A 297 17.41 3.33 -3.32
C ASP A 297 16.61 3.31 -2.00
N VAL A 298 15.31 3.03 -2.09
CA VAL A 298 14.43 2.87 -0.92
C VAL A 298 13.59 1.62 -1.10
N PRO A 299 13.27 0.90 -0.01
CA PRO A 299 12.37 -0.24 -0.09
C PRO A 299 10.92 0.21 -0.30
N HIS A 300 10.08 -0.70 -0.79
CA HIS A 300 8.64 -0.46 -1.02
C HIS A 300 7.98 0.36 0.11
N GLY A 301 7.95 -0.13 1.35
CA GLY A 301 7.26 0.54 2.45
C GLY A 301 7.99 1.74 3.10
N PHE A 302 8.96 2.37 2.45
CA PHE A 302 9.80 3.42 3.06
C PHE A 302 9.05 4.64 3.58
N ALA A 303 7.89 4.95 3.00
CA ALA A 303 7.13 6.15 3.35
C ALA A 303 6.27 5.97 4.61
N VAL A 304 6.12 4.74 5.12
CA VAL A 304 5.53 4.50 6.45
C VAL A 304 6.58 4.76 7.51
N MET A 305 6.21 5.48 8.56
CA MET A 305 7.08 5.72 9.72
C MET A 305 7.79 4.44 10.18
N GLY A 306 9.07 4.56 10.49
CA GLY A 306 9.86 3.45 11.01
C GLY A 306 11.35 3.70 10.87
N SER A 307 12.14 3.17 11.79
CA SER A 307 13.60 3.34 11.75
C SER A 307 14.25 2.45 10.68
N TYR A 308 15.27 3.02 10.03
CA TYR A 308 16.18 2.32 9.14
C TYR A 308 17.62 2.48 9.63
N GLU A 309 18.44 1.45 9.42
CA GLU A 309 19.88 1.55 9.65
C GLU A 309 20.51 2.59 8.70
N ASP A 310 20.05 2.63 7.46
CA ASP A 310 20.45 3.62 6.46
C ASP A 310 19.70 4.95 6.67
N GLN A 311 20.46 5.98 7.07
CA GLN A 311 19.97 7.34 7.30
C GLN A 311 19.48 8.03 6.02
N SER A 312 19.95 7.61 4.85
CA SER A 312 19.46 8.13 3.57
C SER A 312 17.99 7.76 3.34
N ILE A 313 17.58 6.56 3.76
CA ILE A 313 16.18 6.11 3.71
C ILE A 313 15.33 6.93 4.68
N MET A 314 15.82 7.20 5.89
CA MET A 314 15.11 8.06 6.88
C MET A 314 14.91 9.49 6.36
N THR A 315 15.89 10.03 5.64
CA THR A 315 15.79 11.34 4.98
C THR A 315 14.71 11.31 3.89
N LYS A 316 14.75 10.30 3.01
CA LYS A 316 13.74 10.13 1.94
C LYS A 316 12.33 9.86 2.48
N GLN A 317 12.20 9.14 3.60
CA GLN A 317 10.93 8.94 4.31
C GLN A 317 10.35 10.29 4.76
N THR A 318 11.18 11.16 5.35
CA THR A 318 10.76 12.51 5.76
C THR A 318 10.35 13.34 4.55
N GLU A 319 11.13 13.33 3.47
CA GLU A 319 10.77 14.02 2.23
C GLU A 319 9.44 13.55 1.63
N ALA A 320 9.18 12.23 1.65
CA ALA A 320 7.93 11.65 1.15
C ALA A 320 6.73 12.09 2.01
N TYR A 321 6.88 12.09 3.33
CA TYR A 321 5.87 12.62 4.24
C TYR A 321 5.60 14.11 3.96
N ASP A 322 6.65 14.93 3.83
CA ASP A 322 6.52 16.37 3.57
C ASP A 322 5.85 16.65 2.23
N GLN A 323 6.15 15.87 1.19
CA GLN A 323 5.48 15.94 -0.11
C GLN A 323 3.97 15.69 0.04
N MET A 324 3.59 14.59 0.69
CA MET A 324 2.17 14.24 0.88
C MET A 324 1.46 15.27 1.77
N LEU A 325 2.10 15.71 2.85
CA LEU A 325 1.54 16.71 3.77
C LEU A 325 1.31 18.05 3.08
N ALA A 326 2.30 18.54 2.32
CA ALA A 326 2.18 19.79 1.58
C ALA A 326 1.02 19.73 0.57
N TRP A 327 0.88 18.60 -0.13
CA TRP A 327 -0.23 18.37 -1.05
C TRP A 327 -1.60 18.46 -0.37
N LEU A 328 -1.79 17.76 0.76
CA LEU A 328 -3.04 17.75 1.51
C LEU A 328 -3.37 19.12 2.13
N LYS A 329 -2.35 19.88 2.54
CA LYS A 329 -2.53 21.24 3.07
C LYS A 329 -2.96 22.23 1.99
N ALA A 330 -2.44 22.09 0.76
CA ALA A 330 -2.73 22.98 -0.35
C ALA A 330 -4.15 22.84 -0.93
N HIS A 331 -4.78 21.67 -0.78
CA HIS A 331 -6.12 21.34 -1.29
C HIS A 331 -7.21 21.45 -0.23
#